data_AF-A0A7X9G446-F1
#
_entry.id   AF-A0A7X9G446-F1
#
_cell.length_a   1.000
_cell.length_b   1.000
_cell.length_c   1.000
_cell.angle_alpha   90.00
_cell.angle_beta   90.00
_cell.angle_gamma   90.00
#
_symmetry.space_group_name_H-M   'P 1'
#
loop_
_entity.id
_entity.type
_entity.pdbx_description
1 polymer ?
#
loop_
_entity_poly.entity_id
_entity_poly.type
_entity_poly.pdbx_seq_one_letter_code
_entity_poly.pdbx_strand_id
1 'polypeptide(L)'
;MQYFAVNTMIGKGAYAVPEFPTAASLLEHLDYLGIYRAIVYSVEARDASPYLGNQALLEAIAPYRDRLFPAFVITPSNTFENGVIAWLRQQAADGLRVFRLCPDICRFPIRQIERVLTELAEFEPLLLFDSRFAGTEGHFRDIEELATRYPSIRVVICQQMWGGFTNALDLMWRCPNVYLDISWLHMRDTIELVRNHFGIERLLFGIGYRSHYGAAIGALAQARISPAERELIAHGNLERLLNLAPLPAKLAPEHPLLEKKPLWRAFKAGKRLENVTIYDAHGHNGPHARGWVLEVPDTPEIMDVLVERMDQYGVEKLFVSDGKALFGDILAENRRAELLAARHPGRFHGHFVYNPLYADDITEDILDDFFRRDYFVGFKILPSYWQITVDSERFQPVWEYAEKHHLPVLIHTWNDRYCSPAMLTPVVPRYPNVKFILGHSGGGTPGRLEAEALALQFPNVYLEFCGTFCSDRPWHLAIDKLGIDRFLFGSDTDAHNQAYELAAFLSMPLPDSELMPALSANIIRIMQDRR
;
A
#
# COMPACT_ATOMS: atom_id res chain seq x y z
N MET A 1 -16.71 -13.37 6.13
CA MET A 1 -17.03 -11.94 6.28
C MET A 1 -17.54 -11.44 4.94
N GLN A 2 -18.57 -10.60 4.95
CA GLN A 2 -19.06 -9.93 3.74
C GLN A 2 -18.28 -8.62 3.57
N TYR A 3 -17.96 -8.21 2.34
CA TYR A 3 -17.27 -6.96 2.05
C TYR A 3 -18.06 -6.09 1.06
N PHE A 4 -18.06 -4.78 1.29
CA PHE A 4 -18.64 -3.76 0.41
C PHE A 4 -17.63 -2.62 0.19
N ALA A 5 -17.00 -2.59 -1.00
CA ALA A 5 -15.90 -1.67 -1.30
C ALA A 5 -16.38 -0.28 -1.80
N VAL A 6 -15.78 0.82 -1.34
CA VAL A 6 -16.18 2.20 -1.75
C VAL A 6 -15.45 2.79 -2.97
N ASN A 7 -14.40 2.15 -3.48
CA ASN A 7 -13.46 2.82 -4.40
C ASN A 7 -12.99 1.94 -5.57
N THR A 8 -13.91 1.54 -6.45
CA THR A 8 -13.56 0.75 -7.65
C THR A 8 -13.92 1.49 -8.93
N MET A 9 -13.29 1.11 -10.05
CA MET A 9 -13.52 1.75 -11.36
C MET A 9 -13.63 0.74 -12.48
N ILE A 10 -14.37 1.10 -13.53
CA ILE A 10 -14.45 0.34 -14.78
C ILE A 10 -14.34 1.25 -16.00
N GLY A 11 -14.02 0.63 -17.14
CA GLY A 11 -14.03 1.27 -18.44
C GLY A 11 -12.64 1.66 -18.93
N LYS A 12 -12.58 2.15 -20.16
CA LYS A 12 -11.35 2.58 -20.82
C LYS A 12 -11.09 4.05 -20.56
N GLY A 13 -9.82 4.44 -20.55
CA GLY A 13 -9.38 5.80 -20.28
C GLY A 13 -8.26 6.27 -21.21
N ALA A 14 -7.85 7.52 -21.01
CA ALA A 14 -6.83 8.17 -21.83
C ALA A 14 -5.40 7.94 -21.29
N TYR A 15 -5.27 7.71 -19.98
CA TYR A 15 -3.98 7.81 -19.29
C TYR A 15 -3.29 6.47 -19.00
N ALA A 16 -4.04 5.35 -19.00
CA ALA A 16 -3.50 4.03 -18.67
C ALA A 16 -4.28 2.91 -19.36
N VAL A 17 -3.65 1.74 -19.47
CA VAL A 17 -4.35 0.50 -19.83
C VAL A 17 -5.32 0.16 -18.70
N PRO A 18 -6.62 -0.05 -18.97
CA PRO A 18 -7.59 -0.25 -17.91
C PRO A 18 -7.40 -1.59 -17.21
N GLU A 19 -7.38 -1.56 -15.88
CA GLU A 19 -7.34 -2.77 -15.05
C GLU A 19 -8.62 -3.60 -15.20
N PHE A 20 -9.76 -2.91 -15.31
CA PHE A 20 -11.09 -3.49 -15.46
C PHE A 20 -11.83 -2.82 -16.62
N PRO A 21 -11.60 -3.25 -17.87
CA PRO A 21 -12.27 -2.65 -19.02
C PRO A 21 -13.79 -2.84 -19.02
N THR A 22 -14.33 -3.79 -18.24
CA THR A 22 -15.78 -4.06 -18.15
C THR A 22 -16.22 -4.35 -16.70
N ALA A 23 -17.53 -4.24 -16.43
CA ALA A 23 -18.12 -4.66 -15.16
C ALA A 23 -17.85 -6.15 -14.85
N ALA A 24 -17.84 -7.01 -15.87
CA ALA A 24 -17.56 -8.44 -15.71
C ALA A 24 -16.12 -8.70 -15.25
N SER A 25 -15.14 -7.99 -15.81
CA SER A 25 -13.73 -8.15 -15.39
C SER A 25 -13.48 -7.64 -13.98
N LEU A 26 -14.21 -6.60 -13.53
CA LEU A 26 -14.19 -6.17 -12.13
C LEU A 26 -14.79 -7.26 -11.23
N LEU A 27 -15.96 -7.80 -11.60
CA LEU A 27 -16.64 -8.82 -10.79
C LEU A 27 -15.80 -10.09 -10.63
N GLU A 28 -15.08 -10.53 -11.65
CA GLU A 28 -14.15 -11.67 -11.55
C GLU A 28 -13.10 -11.45 -10.44
N HIS A 29 -12.55 -10.23 -10.36
CA HIS A 29 -11.59 -9.86 -9.32
C HIS A 29 -12.24 -9.78 -7.93
N LEU A 30 -13.43 -9.18 -7.83
CA LEU A 30 -14.19 -9.11 -6.59
C LEU A 30 -14.57 -10.52 -6.09
N ASP A 31 -14.97 -11.43 -6.98
CA ASP A 31 -15.34 -12.81 -6.67
C ASP A 31 -14.15 -13.60 -6.13
N TYR A 32 -12.99 -13.46 -6.77
CA TYR A 32 -11.74 -14.05 -6.30
C TYR A 32 -11.39 -13.60 -4.87
N LEU A 33 -11.56 -12.32 -4.56
CA LEU A 33 -11.29 -11.77 -3.22
C LEU A 33 -12.41 -12.05 -2.21
N GLY A 34 -13.61 -12.40 -2.67
CA GLY A 34 -14.81 -12.60 -1.86
C GLY A 34 -15.52 -11.30 -1.47
N ILE A 35 -15.49 -10.29 -2.35
CA ILE A 35 -16.15 -9.00 -2.18
C ILE A 35 -17.52 -9.03 -2.87
N TYR A 36 -18.59 -8.71 -2.14
CA TYR A 36 -19.95 -8.93 -2.64
C TYR A 36 -20.55 -7.72 -3.31
N ARG A 37 -20.26 -6.52 -2.80
CA ARG A 37 -20.70 -5.26 -3.38
C ARG A 37 -19.56 -4.28 -3.56
N ALA A 38 -19.69 -3.38 -4.52
CA ALA A 38 -18.76 -2.29 -4.73
C ALA A 38 -19.46 -1.04 -5.25
N ILE A 39 -18.98 0.11 -4.80
CA ILE A 39 -19.20 1.40 -5.44
C ILE A 39 -18.22 1.52 -6.61
N VAL A 40 -18.74 1.83 -7.80
CA VAL A 40 -18.00 1.84 -9.06
C VAL A 40 -18.18 3.19 -9.74
N TYR A 41 -17.08 3.80 -10.19
CA TYR A 41 -17.14 4.98 -11.08
C TYR A 41 -16.59 4.65 -12.48
N SER A 42 -16.93 5.49 -13.45
CA SER A 42 -16.48 5.33 -14.84
C SER A 42 -15.15 6.05 -15.09
N VAL A 43 -14.19 5.33 -15.66
CA VAL A 43 -12.92 5.90 -16.13
C VAL A 43 -13.17 6.92 -17.26
N GLU A 44 -14.14 6.66 -18.14
CA GLU A 44 -14.55 7.60 -19.19
C GLU A 44 -15.13 8.89 -18.60
N ALA A 45 -15.92 8.78 -17.53
CA ALA A 45 -16.48 9.94 -16.83
C ALA A 45 -15.38 10.82 -16.22
N ARG A 46 -14.30 10.20 -15.73
CA ARG A 46 -13.13 10.88 -15.16
C ARG A 46 -12.25 11.52 -16.23
N ASP A 47 -11.96 10.80 -17.31
CA ASP A 47 -10.93 11.17 -18.28
C ASP A 47 -11.47 12.02 -19.44
N ALA A 48 -12.76 11.92 -19.77
CA ALA A 48 -13.33 12.52 -20.98
C ALA A 48 -14.60 13.34 -20.71
N SER A 49 -15.72 12.69 -20.39
CA SER A 49 -17.02 13.36 -20.25
C SER A 49 -17.76 12.84 -19.01
N PRO A 50 -17.84 13.63 -17.92
CA PRO A 50 -18.57 13.23 -16.73
C PRO A 50 -20.01 12.78 -17.04
N TYR A 51 -20.76 13.57 -17.82
CA TYR A 51 -22.15 13.24 -18.13
C TYR A 51 -22.29 11.94 -18.94
N LEU A 52 -21.63 11.82 -20.10
CA LEU A 52 -21.77 10.64 -20.96
C LEU A 52 -21.17 9.39 -20.30
N GLY A 53 -20.03 9.53 -19.64
CA GLY A 53 -19.38 8.42 -18.94
C GLY A 53 -20.21 7.92 -17.74
N ASN A 54 -20.93 8.82 -17.05
CA ASN A 54 -21.85 8.43 -15.98
C ASN A 54 -23.11 7.73 -16.52
N GLN A 55 -23.61 8.12 -17.70
CA GLN A 55 -24.71 7.39 -18.36
C GLN A 55 -24.26 6.00 -18.81
N ALA A 56 -23.10 5.90 -19.46
CA ALA A 56 -22.51 4.63 -19.88
C ALA A 56 -22.23 3.70 -18.69
N LEU A 57 -21.86 4.26 -17.52
CA LEU A 57 -21.72 3.50 -16.28
C LEU A 57 -23.03 2.79 -15.90
N LEU A 58 -24.16 3.51 -15.93
CA LEU A 58 -25.46 2.94 -15.57
C LEU A 58 -25.85 1.79 -16.49
N GLU A 59 -25.57 1.92 -17.79
CA GLU A 59 -25.78 0.84 -18.76
C GLU A 59 -24.88 -0.36 -18.48
N ALA A 60 -23.58 -0.12 -18.25
CA ALA A 60 -22.59 -1.17 -18.03
C ALA A 60 -22.84 -1.99 -16.76
N ILE A 61 -23.37 -1.37 -15.69
CA ILE A 61 -23.65 -2.05 -14.42
C ILE A 61 -25.11 -2.51 -14.29
N ALA A 62 -26.01 -2.17 -15.24
CA ALA A 62 -27.42 -2.53 -15.17
C ALA A 62 -27.69 -4.04 -14.94
N PRO A 63 -26.91 -4.98 -15.53
CA PRO A 63 -27.06 -6.41 -15.25
C PRO A 63 -26.64 -6.84 -13.84
N TYR A 64 -25.99 -5.96 -13.08
CA TYR A 64 -25.31 -6.28 -11.81
C TYR A 64 -25.71 -5.34 -10.67
N ARG A 65 -26.91 -4.74 -10.72
CA ARG A 65 -27.37 -3.69 -9.77
C ARG A 65 -27.40 -4.13 -8.30
N ASP A 66 -27.48 -5.43 -8.02
CA ASP A 66 -27.41 -5.94 -6.64
C ASP A 66 -25.98 -5.97 -6.08
N ARG A 67 -24.98 -5.80 -6.96
CA ARG A 67 -23.55 -5.89 -6.65
C ARG A 67 -22.81 -4.58 -6.87
N LEU A 68 -23.11 -3.88 -7.96
CA LEU A 68 -22.38 -2.69 -8.38
C LEU A 68 -23.28 -1.46 -8.28
N PHE A 69 -22.81 -0.48 -7.51
CA PHE A 69 -23.52 0.77 -7.24
C PHE A 69 -22.75 1.94 -7.88
N PRO A 70 -23.41 2.85 -8.61
CA PRO A 70 -22.70 3.91 -9.31
C PRO A 70 -22.21 4.99 -8.34
N ALA A 71 -20.98 5.48 -8.56
CA ALA A 71 -20.53 6.78 -8.11
C ALA A 71 -20.35 7.69 -9.32
N PHE A 72 -21.13 8.77 -9.37
CA PHE A 72 -21.11 9.69 -10.50
C PHE A 72 -19.94 10.66 -10.38
N VAL A 73 -19.06 10.70 -11.38
CA VAL A 73 -18.00 11.72 -11.44
C VAL A 73 -18.65 13.07 -11.68
N ILE A 74 -18.32 14.07 -10.86
CA ILE A 74 -18.84 15.43 -11.00
C ILE A 74 -17.70 16.43 -11.11
N THR A 75 -17.96 17.50 -11.86
CA THR A 75 -17.02 18.59 -12.12
C THR A 75 -17.76 19.93 -12.08
N PRO A 76 -17.05 21.07 -11.89
CA PRO A 76 -17.67 22.39 -11.97
C PRO A 76 -18.39 22.67 -13.32
N SER A 77 -17.97 22.02 -14.41
CA SER A 77 -18.60 22.18 -15.73
C SER A 77 -20.06 21.76 -15.74
N ASN A 78 -20.46 20.81 -14.89
CA ASN A 78 -21.83 20.30 -14.85
C ASN A 78 -22.86 21.41 -14.56
N THR A 79 -22.46 22.50 -13.89
CA THR A 79 -23.30 23.68 -13.64
C THR A 79 -23.69 24.41 -14.93
N PHE A 80 -22.85 24.30 -15.97
CA PHE A 80 -22.99 25.04 -17.22
C PHE A 80 -23.50 24.15 -18.37
N GLU A 81 -23.57 22.85 -18.16
CA GLU A 81 -24.07 21.89 -19.14
C GLU A 81 -25.60 21.76 -19.01
N ASN A 82 -26.31 22.11 -20.09
CA ASN A 82 -27.79 22.12 -20.10
C ASN A 82 -28.37 20.76 -19.70
N GLY A 83 -29.17 20.73 -18.62
CA GLY A 83 -29.87 19.54 -18.15
C GLY A 83 -29.07 18.60 -17.25
N VAL A 84 -27.75 18.78 -17.09
CA VAL A 84 -26.92 17.85 -16.30
C VAL A 84 -27.23 17.91 -14.81
N ILE A 85 -27.39 19.11 -14.22
CA ILE A 85 -27.82 19.24 -12.81
C ILE A 85 -29.19 18.59 -12.58
N ALA A 86 -30.15 18.83 -13.47
CA ALA A 86 -31.47 18.22 -13.36
C ALA A 86 -31.39 16.68 -13.43
N TRP A 87 -30.53 16.15 -14.29
CA TRP A 87 -30.28 14.71 -14.38
C TRP A 87 -29.65 14.16 -13.09
N LEU A 88 -28.60 14.80 -12.55
CA LEU A 88 -27.95 14.39 -11.29
C LEU A 88 -28.94 14.42 -10.11
N ARG A 89 -29.77 15.46 -10.01
CA ARG A 89 -30.84 15.56 -9.00
C ARG A 89 -31.84 14.43 -9.13
N GLN A 90 -32.26 14.08 -10.35
CA GLN A 90 -33.15 12.95 -10.58
C GLN A 90 -32.50 11.63 -10.11
N GLN A 91 -31.23 11.39 -10.45
CA GLN A 91 -30.52 10.18 -9.99
C GLN A 91 -30.45 10.13 -8.45
N ALA A 92 -30.16 11.27 -7.81
CA ALA A 92 -30.10 11.36 -6.36
C ALA A 92 -31.46 11.12 -5.69
N ALA A 93 -32.54 11.64 -6.28
CA ALA A 93 -33.93 11.40 -5.85
C ALA A 93 -34.32 9.91 -5.96
N ASP A 94 -33.78 9.20 -6.96
CA ASP A 94 -33.95 7.76 -7.13
C ASP A 94 -33.03 6.92 -6.20
N GLY A 95 -32.31 7.58 -5.28
CA GLY A 95 -31.44 6.96 -4.28
C GLY A 95 -29.98 6.77 -4.72
N LEU A 96 -29.62 7.12 -5.96
CA LEU A 96 -28.25 7.07 -6.48
C LEU A 96 -27.49 8.35 -6.11
N ARG A 97 -27.12 8.47 -4.84
CA ARG A 97 -26.58 9.69 -4.23
C ARG A 97 -25.07 9.65 -3.92
N VAL A 98 -24.32 8.84 -4.66
CA VAL A 98 -22.85 8.75 -4.50
C VAL A 98 -22.18 9.52 -5.64
N PHE A 99 -21.29 10.44 -5.28
CA PHE A 99 -20.60 11.33 -6.21
C PHE A 99 -19.09 11.25 -6.00
N ARG A 100 -18.30 11.46 -7.05
CA ARG A 100 -16.83 11.36 -7.00
C ARG A 100 -16.14 12.60 -7.52
N LEU A 101 -15.12 13.04 -6.78
CA LEU A 101 -14.20 14.10 -7.16
C LEU A 101 -12.84 13.52 -7.54
N CYS A 102 -12.36 13.88 -8.72
CA CYS A 102 -11.03 13.56 -9.22
C CYS A 102 -10.29 14.85 -9.64
N PRO A 103 -10.07 15.81 -8.72
CA PRO A 103 -9.69 17.18 -9.07
C PRO A 103 -8.38 17.28 -9.85
N ASP A 104 -7.40 16.43 -9.55
CA ASP A 104 -6.11 16.43 -10.25
C ASP A 104 -6.20 15.92 -11.70
N ILE A 105 -7.11 14.96 -11.96
CA ILE A 105 -7.30 14.39 -13.30
C ILE A 105 -8.25 15.27 -14.11
N CYS A 106 -9.35 15.71 -13.50
CA CYS A 106 -10.34 16.60 -14.12
C CYS A 106 -9.93 18.08 -14.11
N ARG A 107 -8.79 18.42 -13.48
CA ARG A 107 -8.12 19.74 -13.48
C ARG A 107 -8.94 20.90 -12.95
N PHE A 108 -9.47 20.78 -11.73
CA PHE A 108 -10.18 21.87 -11.06
C PHE A 108 -9.86 21.98 -9.56
N PRO A 109 -9.80 23.20 -8.99
CA PRO A 109 -9.77 23.39 -7.54
C PRO A 109 -11.08 22.94 -6.89
N ILE A 110 -11.01 22.16 -5.81
CA ILE A 110 -12.17 21.51 -5.19
C ILE A 110 -13.28 22.51 -4.83
N ARG A 111 -12.97 23.69 -4.30
CA ARG A 111 -13.96 24.73 -3.96
C ARG A 111 -14.94 25.08 -5.09
N GLN A 112 -14.54 24.91 -6.35
CA GLN A 112 -15.39 25.23 -7.49
C GLN A 112 -16.57 24.25 -7.65
N ILE A 113 -16.51 23.08 -7.01
CA ILE A 113 -17.60 22.10 -7.04
C ILE A 113 -18.82 22.54 -6.22
N GLU A 114 -18.66 23.55 -5.36
CA GLU A 114 -19.71 23.99 -4.44
C GLU A 114 -21.06 24.19 -5.13
N ARG A 115 -21.10 24.82 -6.30
CA ARG A 115 -22.35 25.07 -7.05
C ARG A 115 -23.11 23.79 -7.39
N VAL A 116 -22.39 22.71 -7.69
CA VAL A 116 -22.98 21.40 -7.94
C VAL A 116 -23.46 20.78 -6.63
N LEU A 117 -22.65 20.89 -5.57
CA LEU A 117 -23.03 20.35 -4.25
C LEU A 117 -24.23 21.07 -3.62
N THR A 118 -24.38 22.38 -3.82
CA THR A 118 -25.57 23.14 -3.35
C THR A 118 -26.85 22.51 -3.90
N GLU A 119 -26.86 22.11 -5.17
CA GLU A 119 -28.00 21.49 -5.84
C GLU A 119 -28.24 20.04 -5.41
N LEU A 120 -27.26 19.38 -4.79
CA LEU A 120 -27.33 17.97 -4.40
C LEU A 120 -27.43 17.77 -2.88
N ALA A 121 -27.19 18.81 -2.08
CA ALA A 121 -27.06 18.73 -0.62
C ALA A 121 -28.34 18.22 0.08
N GLU A 122 -29.52 18.47 -0.48
CA GLU A 122 -30.81 18.00 0.05
C GLU A 122 -30.96 16.48 0.01
N PHE A 123 -30.21 15.80 -0.87
CA PHE A 123 -30.26 14.34 -1.03
C PHE A 123 -29.28 13.60 -0.14
N GLU A 124 -28.60 14.31 0.78
CA GLU A 124 -27.64 13.74 1.72
C GLU A 124 -26.52 12.91 1.03
N PRO A 125 -25.77 13.52 0.10
CA PRO A 125 -24.86 12.77 -0.77
C PRO A 125 -23.66 12.19 -0.02
N LEU A 126 -23.17 11.06 -0.53
CA LEU A 126 -21.86 10.50 -0.19
C LEU A 126 -20.85 10.97 -1.25
N LEU A 127 -19.91 11.82 -0.85
CA LEU A 127 -18.91 12.44 -1.72
C LEU A 127 -17.56 11.73 -1.55
N LEU A 128 -17.14 10.99 -2.57
CA LEU A 128 -15.84 10.33 -2.62
C LEU A 128 -14.79 11.30 -3.17
N PHE A 129 -13.80 11.66 -2.36
CA PHE A 129 -12.69 12.52 -2.77
C PHE A 129 -11.44 11.68 -3.02
N ASP A 130 -10.96 11.66 -4.25
CA ASP A 130 -9.69 11.02 -4.61
C ASP A 130 -8.52 11.90 -4.16
N SER A 131 -7.83 11.51 -3.08
CA SER A 131 -6.70 12.29 -2.58
C SER A 131 -5.40 12.03 -3.33
N ARG A 132 -5.35 11.08 -4.27
CA ARG A 132 -4.11 10.64 -4.93
C ARG A 132 -2.97 10.46 -3.93
N PHE A 133 -3.23 9.68 -2.88
CA PHE A 133 -2.24 9.30 -1.86
C PHE A 133 -1.92 10.35 -0.82
N ALA A 134 -1.80 11.61 -1.23
CA ALA A 134 -1.34 12.67 -0.34
C ALA A 134 -2.30 13.85 -0.17
N GLY A 135 -3.07 14.18 -1.19
CA GLY A 135 -3.77 15.45 -1.32
C GLY A 135 -2.80 16.64 -1.32
N THR A 136 -3.32 17.83 -1.63
CA THR A 136 -2.59 19.08 -1.39
C THR A 136 -3.19 19.77 -0.18
N GLU A 137 -2.43 20.64 0.50
CA GLU A 137 -2.98 21.48 1.57
C GLU A 137 -4.24 22.23 1.10
N GLY A 138 -4.24 22.73 -0.14
CA GLY A 138 -5.40 23.37 -0.76
C GLY A 138 -6.60 22.44 -0.87
N HIS A 139 -6.40 21.16 -1.22
CA HIS A 139 -7.50 20.19 -1.27
C HIS A 139 -8.14 19.98 0.10
N PHE A 140 -7.35 19.79 1.16
CA PHE A 140 -7.89 19.57 2.51
C PHE A 140 -8.63 20.81 3.03
N ARG A 141 -8.13 22.02 2.79
CA ARG A 141 -8.80 23.27 3.16
C ARG A 141 -10.14 23.46 2.43
N ASP A 142 -10.17 23.18 1.14
CA ASP A 142 -11.42 23.25 0.36
C ASP A 142 -12.44 22.21 0.86
N ILE A 143 -12.00 20.99 1.22
CA ILE A 143 -12.87 19.96 1.79
C ILE A 143 -13.36 20.35 3.19
N GLU A 144 -12.51 20.93 4.05
CA GLU A 144 -12.91 21.45 5.37
C GLU A 144 -14.04 22.48 5.24
N GLU A 145 -13.89 23.44 4.32
CA GLU A 145 -14.90 24.47 4.07
C GLU A 145 -16.23 23.85 3.61
N LEU A 146 -16.18 22.92 2.66
CA LEU A 146 -17.38 22.25 2.14
C LEU A 146 -18.05 21.36 3.20
N ALA A 147 -17.28 20.56 3.93
CA ALA A 147 -17.80 19.66 4.96
C ALA A 147 -18.43 20.44 6.12
N THR A 148 -17.87 21.60 6.47
CA THR A 148 -18.42 22.50 7.50
C THR A 148 -19.69 23.21 7.01
N ARG A 149 -19.70 23.70 5.77
CA ARG A 149 -20.85 24.40 5.18
C ARG A 149 -22.04 23.48 4.93
N TYR A 150 -21.79 22.22 4.57
CA TYR A 150 -22.82 21.23 4.27
C TYR A 150 -22.68 19.98 5.13
N PRO A 151 -23.13 20.01 6.41
CA PRO A 151 -23.05 18.85 7.31
C PRO A 151 -23.82 17.62 6.83
N SER A 152 -24.78 17.78 5.90
CA SER A 152 -25.52 16.68 5.27
C SER A 152 -24.70 15.89 4.24
N ILE A 153 -23.62 16.47 3.72
CA ILE A 153 -22.71 15.82 2.78
C ILE A 153 -21.71 14.99 3.60
N ARG A 154 -21.69 13.68 3.38
CA ARG A 154 -20.65 12.81 3.97
C ARG A 154 -19.49 12.71 2.99
N VAL A 155 -18.31 13.10 3.42
CA VAL A 155 -17.11 13.08 2.57
C VAL A 155 -16.27 11.87 2.91
N VAL A 156 -15.89 11.05 1.94
CA VAL A 156 -14.94 9.95 2.12
C VAL A 156 -13.63 10.34 1.43
N ILE A 157 -12.54 10.42 2.20
CA ILE A 157 -11.20 10.60 1.64
C ILE A 157 -10.74 9.23 1.16
N CYS A 158 -10.58 9.11 -0.15
CA CYS A 158 -10.20 7.87 -0.80
C CYS A 158 -8.70 7.84 -1.10
N GLN A 159 -8.11 6.64 -1.01
CA GLN A 159 -6.70 6.37 -1.35
C GLN A 159 -5.67 7.15 -0.52
N GLN A 160 -6.00 7.55 0.70
CA GLN A 160 -5.06 8.26 1.55
C GLN A 160 -3.94 7.33 2.05
N MET A 161 -2.71 7.81 2.03
CA MET A 161 -1.57 7.17 2.68
C MET A 161 -0.64 8.22 3.30
N TRP A 162 0.63 7.87 3.56
CA TRP A 162 1.65 8.66 4.27
C TRP A 162 1.61 10.17 4.04
N GLY A 163 1.79 10.61 2.80
CA GLY A 163 1.80 12.03 2.47
C GLY A 163 0.49 12.67 2.94
N GLY A 164 0.52 13.76 3.68
CA GLY A 164 -0.71 14.44 4.10
C GLY A 164 -1.64 13.63 5.02
N PHE A 165 -1.23 12.47 5.57
CA PHE A 165 -2.10 11.72 6.49
C PHE A 165 -2.46 12.53 7.73
N THR A 166 -1.53 13.35 8.24
CA THR A 166 -1.81 14.30 9.32
C THR A 166 -2.90 15.31 8.96
N ASN A 167 -3.00 15.73 7.69
CA ASN A 167 -4.08 16.60 7.22
C ASN A 167 -5.42 15.86 7.23
N ALA A 168 -5.43 14.56 6.88
CA ALA A 168 -6.62 13.74 6.97
C ALA A 168 -7.10 13.59 8.42
N LEU A 169 -6.18 13.35 9.38
CA LEU A 169 -6.52 13.27 10.81
C LEU A 169 -7.04 14.61 11.35
N ASP A 170 -6.39 15.74 11.01
CA ASP A 170 -6.85 17.08 11.40
C ASP A 170 -8.24 17.40 10.81
N LEU A 171 -8.48 17.04 9.55
CA LEU A 171 -9.79 17.20 8.92
C LEU A 171 -10.87 16.34 9.60
N MET A 172 -10.57 15.08 9.96
CA MET A 172 -11.49 14.23 10.72
C MET A 172 -11.81 14.78 12.11
N TRP A 173 -10.82 15.41 12.76
CA TRP A 173 -10.99 16.07 14.05
C TRP A 173 -11.93 17.29 13.96
N ARG A 174 -11.82 18.07 12.87
CA ARG A 174 -12.63 19.28 12.63
C ARG A 174 -14.03 18.98 12.14
N CYS A 175 -14.18 17.98 11.27
CA CYS A 175 -15.42 17.73 10.54
C CYS A 175 -15.99 16.34 10.88
N PRO A 176 -17.13 16.24 11.59
CA PRO A 176 -17.70 14.94 12.01
C PRO A 176 -18.30 14.12 10.85
N ASN A 177 -18.43 14.70 9.66
CA ASN A 177 -18.96 14.10 8.43
C ASN A 177 -17.87 13.62 7.45
N VAL A 178 -16.61 13.47 7.91
CA VAL A 178 -15.46 13.04 7.08
C VAL A 178 -15.01 11.62 7.39
N TYR A 179 -14.95 10.74 6.41
CA TYR A 179 -14.65 9.32 6.56
C TYR A 179 -13.35 8.98 5.83
N LEU A 180 -12.72 7.87 6.21
CA LEU A 180 -11.60 7.30 5.46
C LEU A 180 -11.98 5.94 4.91
N ASP A 181 -11.51 5.66 3.70
CA ASP A 181 -11.48 4.30 3.19
C ASP A 181 -10.14 3.62 3.51
N ILE A 182 -10.15 2.32 3.79
CA ILE A 182 -8.95 1.58 4.21
C ILE A 182 -8.10 1.03 3.06
N SER A 183 -8.45 1.32 1.79
CA SER A 183 -7.77 0.74 0.62
C SER A 183 -6.27 1.01 0.58
N TRP A 184 -5.84 2.21 0.99
CA TRP A 184 -4.44 2.64 0.99
C TRP A 184 -3.88 2.93 2.38
N LEU A 185 -4.64 2.65 3.45
CA LEU A 185 -4.19 2.78 4.85
C LEU A 185 -3.25 1.62 5.24
N HIS A 186 -2.15 1.51 4.51
CA HIS A 186 -1.13 0.49 4.66
C HIS A 186 -0.15 0.77 5.81
N MET A 187 -0.34 1.87 6.54
CA MET A 187 0.55 2.29 7.63
C MET A 187 0.25 1.48 8.90
N ARG A 188 1.27 1.19 9.72
CA ARG A 188 1.10 0.34 10.90
C ARG A 188 0.04 0.92 11.86
N ASP A 189 -0.80 0.03 12.40
CA ASP A 189 -1.79 0.32 13.46
C ASP A 189 -2.78 1.48 13.16
N THR A 190 -2.97 1.84 11.89
CA THR A 190 -3.79 3.00 11.50
C THR A 190 -5.29 2.80 11.71
N ILE A 191 -5.78 1.56 11.57
CA ILE A 191 -7.20 1.25 11.85
C ILE A 191 -7.50 1.50 13.33
N GLU A 192 -6.62 1.03 14.20
CA GLU A 192 -6.68 1.22 15.65
C GLU A 192 -6.59 2.71 16.01
N LEU A 193 -5.63 3.44 15.43
CA LEU A 193 -5.47 4.88 15.65
C LEU A 193 -6.74 5.65 15.29
N VAL A 194 -7.31 5.41 14.10
CA VAL A 194 -8.52 6.13 13.66
C VAL A 194 -9.71 5.76 14.53
N ARG A 195 -9.86 4.47 14.90
CA ARG A 195 -10.90 4.01 15.84
C ARG A 195 -10.77 4.71 17.20
N ASN A 196 -9.57 4.79 17.77
CA ASN A 196 -9.32 5.37 19.09
C ASN A 196 -9.65 6.87 19.15
N HIS A 197 -9.36 7.60 18.07
CA HIS A 197 -9.51 9.06 18.03
C HIS A 197 -10.84 9.54 17.43
N PHE A 198 -11.44 8.80 16.50
CA PHE A 198 -12.59 9.27 15.70
C PHE A 198 -13.77 8.31 15.66
N GLY A 199 -13.62 7.07 16.15
CA GLY A 199 -14.67 6.05 16.13
C GLY A 199 -14.60 5.13 14.92
N ILE A 200 -15.00 3.87 15.13
CA ILE A 200 -14.97 2.82 14.10
C ILE A 200 -15.92 3.12 12.93
N GLU A 201 -16.98 3.89 13.18
CA GLU A 201 -17.99 4.30 12.21
C GLU A 201 -17.44 5.20 11.11
N ARG A 202 -16.25 5.77 11.31
CA ARG A 202 -15.56 6.68 10.38
C ARG A 202 -14.66 5.96 9.36
N LEU A 203 -14.59 4.63 9.42
CA LEU A 203 -13.80 3.79 8.53
C LEU A 203 -14.69 2.98 7.59
N LEU A 204 -14.35 2.96 6.30
CA LEU A 204 -15.05 2.23 5.25
C LEU A 204 -14.12 1.24 4.56
N PHE A 205 -14.63 0.07 4.20
CA PHE A 205 -13.87 -0.88 3.39
C PHE A 205 -13.70 -0.38 1.95
N GLY A 206 -12.47 -0.43 1.46
CA GLY A 206 -12.11 -0.14 0.08
C GLY A 206 -10.99 -1.05 -0.39
N ILE A 207 -10.78 -1.11 -1.70
CA ILE A 207 -9.65 -1.79 -2.33
C ILE A 207 -8.95 -0.81 -3.28
N GLY A 208 -7.64 -0.98 -3.46
CA GLY A 208 -6.85 -0.18 -4.39
C GLY A 208 -6.81 -0.79 -5.78
N TYR A 209 -5.66 -0.67 -6.45
CA TYR A 209 -5.42 -1.29 -7.76
C TYR A 209 -5.53 -2.82 -7.67
N ARG A 210 -5.76 -3.48 -8.81
CA ARG A 210 -5.75 -4.94 -8.97
C ARG A 210 -4.47 -5.56 -8.42
N SER A 211 -3.35 -4.86 -8.53
CA SER A 211 -2.04 -5.24 -7.99
C SER A 211 -1.97 -5.24 -6.46
N HIS A 212 -2.89 -4.57 -5.76
CA HIS A 212 -2.97 -4.60 -4.29
C HIS A 212 -3.58 -5.91 -3.78
N TYR A 213 -4.27 -6.64 -4.65
CA TYR A 213 -4.93 -7.90 -4.33
C TYR A 213 -5.82 -7.77 -3.07
N GLY A 214 -5.66 -8.66 -2.09
CA GLY A 214 -6.38 -8.70 -0.82
C GLY A 214 -5.70 -7.94 0.32
N ALA A 215 -4.84 -6.95 0.05
CA ALA A 215 -4.10 -6.23 1.09
C ALA A 215 -4.99 -5.68 2.22
N ALA A 216 -5.99 -4.87 1.86
CA ALA A 216 -6.95 -4.29 2.81
C ALA A 216 -7.80 -5.35 3.55
N ILE A 217 -8.08 -6.50 2.90
CA ILE A 217 -8.81 -7.61 3.51
C ILE A 217 -8.00 -8.21 4.66
N GLY A 218 -6.72 -8.50 4.43
CA GLY A 218 -5.88 -9.08 5.47
C GLY A 218 -5.53 -8.08 6.56
N ALA A 219 -5.26 -6.82 6.22
CA ALA A 219 -5.07 -5.76 7.21
C ALA A 219 -6.28 -5.63 8.15
N LEU A 220 -7.50 -5.61 7.61
CA LEU A 220 -8.72 -5.57 8.42
C LEU A 220 -8.96 -6.86 9.22
N ALA A 221 -8.66 -8.02 8.63
CA ALA A 221 -8.80 -9.32 9.31
C ALA A 221 -7.85 -9.45 10.51
N GLN A 222 -6.68 -8.83 10.42
CA GLN A 222 -5.63 -8.84 11.43
C GLN A 222 -5.69 -7.63 12.38
N ALA A 223 -6.52 -6.62 12.10
CA ALA A 223 -6.68 -5.48 13.00
C ALA A 223 -7.16 -5.92 14.39
N ARG A 224 -6.60 -5.31 15.43
CA ARG A 224 -6.89 -5.59 16.85
C ARG A 224 -8.13 -4.85 17.31
N ILE A 225 -9.23 -5.18 16.63
CA ILE A 225 -10.58 -4.68 16.87
C ILE A 225 -11.53 -5.86 17.09
N SER A 226 -12.67 -5.60 17.71
CA SER A 226 -13.69 -6.63 17.92
C SER A 226 -14.27 -7.14 16.59
N PRO A 227 -14.83 -8.36 16.55
CA PRO A 227 -15.51 -8.87 15.36
C PRO A 227 -16.64 -7.95 14.85
N ALA A 228 -17.39 -7.31 15.76
CA ALA A 228 -18.46 -6.37 15.42
C ALA A 228 -17.92 -5.08 14.78
N GLU A 229 -16.85 -4.50 15.34
CA GLU A 229 -16.14 -3.36 14.74
C GLU A 229 -15.62 -3.71 13.34
N ARG A 230 -15.12 -4.93 13.16
CA ARG A 230 -14.63 -5.41 11.87
C ARG A 230 -15.74 -5.51 10.82
N GLU A 231 -16.93 -6.00 11.19
CA GLU A 231 -18.11 -6.05 10.32
C GLU A 231 -18.60 -4.65 9.92
N LEU A 232 -18.52 -3.69 10.85
CA LEU A 232 -18.84 -2.29 10.56
C LEU A 232 -17.94 -1.72 9.46
N ILE A 233 -16.63 -1.91 9.53
CA ILE A 233 -15.72 -1.46 8.46
C ILE A 233 -16.00 -2.24 7.17
N ALA A 234 -16.11 -3.57 7.27
CA ALA A 234 -16.22 -4.46 6.10
C ALA A 234 -17.44 -4.16 5.23
N HIS A 235 -18.59 -3.80 5.83
CA HIS A 235 -19.79 -3.41 5.08
C HIS A 235 -20.75 -2.50 5.84
N GLY A 236 -20.89 -2.68 7.16
CA GLY A 236 -22.00 -2.09 7.93
C GLY A 236 -22.06 -0.55 7.93
N ASN A 237 -20.91 0.11 7.92
CA ASN A 237 -20.83 1.56 7.87
C ASN A 237 -21.30 2.10 6.51
N LEU A 238 -20.87 1.49 5.42
CA LEU A 238 -21.29 1.91 4.07
C LEU A 238 -22.78 1.61 3.83
N GLU A 239 -23.26 0.46 4.26
CA GLU A 239 -24.70 0.13 4.22
C GLU A 239 -25.55 1.19 4.92
N ARG A 240 -25.12 1.62 6.11
CA ARG A 240 -25.80 2.69 6.88
C ARG A 240 -25.80 4.01 6.13
N LEU A 241 -24.67 4.42 5.56
CA LEU A 241 -24.55 5.67 4.79
C LEU A 241 -25.47 5.66 3.55
N LEU A 242 -25.61 4.50 2.91
CA LEU A 242 -26.42 4.33 1.71
C LEU A 242 -27.87 3.91 1.99
N ASN A 243 -28.26 3.72 3.26
CA ASN A 243 -29.56 3.19 3.66
C ASN A 243 -29.89 1.84 2.97
N LEU A 244 -28.91 0.95 2.90
CA LEU A 244 -29.04 -0.37 2.29
C LEU A 244 -29.21 -1.45 3.36
N ALA A 245 -30.06 -2.43 3.07
CA ALA A 245 -30.15 -3.62 3.90
C ALA A 245 -28.87 -4.47 3.78
N PRO A 246 -28.49 -5.19 4.86
CA PRO A 246 -27.46 -6.21 4.80
C PRO A 246 -27.81 -7.31 3.79
N LEU A 247 -26.79 -7.93 3.17
CA LEU A 247 -27.05 -9.02 2.23
C LEU A 247 -27.51 -10.28 2.96
N PRO A 248 -28.59 -10.94 2.49
CA PRO A 248 -29.12 -12.14 3.13
C PRO A 248 -28.24 -13.38 2.88
N ALA A 249 -27.42 -13.38 1.83
CA ALA A 249 -26.59 -14.52 1.43
C ALA A 249 -25.35 -14.10 0.63
N LYS A 250 -24.41 -15.04 0.44
CA LYS A 250 -23.30 -14.87 -0.50
C LYS A 250 -23.84 -14.72 -1.93
N LEU A 251 -23.29 -13.78 -2.69
CA LEU A 251 -23.74 -13.50 -4.06
C LEU A 251 -22.96 -14.25 -5.15
N ALA A 252 -21.76 -14.78 -4.84
CA ALA A 252 -20.89 -15.43 -5.81
C ALA A 252 -20.26 -16.73 -5.27
N PRO A 253 -19.99 -17.72 -6.14
CA PRO A 253 -19.27 -18.94 -5.77
C PRO A 253 -17.80 -18.66 -5.43
N GLU A 254 -17.18 -19.51 -4.61
CA GLU A 254 -15.75 -19.39 -4.32
C GLU A 254 -14.90 -19.76 -5.55
N HIS A 255 -13.89 -18.94 -5.84
CA HIS A 255 -12.99 -19.19 -6.96
C HIS A 255 -12.16 -20.48 -6.71
N PRO A 256 -12.08 -21.42 -7.68
CA PRO A 256 -11.43 -22.73 -7.48
C PRO A 256 -9.98 -22.65 -6.98
N LEU A 257 -9.23 -21.63 -7.41
CA LEU A 257 -7.85 -21.41 -6.95
C LEU A 257 -7.73 -21.32 -5.42
N LEU A 258 -8.77 -20.88 -4.70
CA LEU A 258 -8.74 -20.75 -3.23
C LEU A 258 -8.49 -22.09 -2.52
N GLU A 259 -8.83 -23.23 -3.15
CA GLU A 259 -8.49 -24.56 -2.62
C GLU A 259 -6.98 -24.78 -2.51
N LYS A 260 -6.21 -24.16 -3.41
CA LYS A 260 -4.75 -24.20 -3.44
C LYS A 260 -4.10 -23.06 -2.65
N LYS A 261 -4.89 -22.32 -1.84
CA LYS A 261 -4.41 -21.16 -1.08
C LYS A 261 -4.71 -21.25 0.43
N PRO A 262 -4.25 -22.31 1.13
CA PRO A 262 -4.52 -22.50 2.56
C PRO A 262 -3.97 -21.38 3.46
N LEU A 263 -2.81 -20.80 3.15
CA LEU A 263 -2.20 -19.68 3.88
C LEU A 263 -3.07 -18.42 3.72
N TRP A 264 -3.48 -18.09 2.49
CA TRP A 264 -4.39 -16.95 2.27
C TRP A 264 -5.71 -17.13 3.00
N ARG A 265 -6.32 -18.33 2.94
CA ARG A 265 -7.57 -18.63 3.63
C ARG A 265 -7.45 -18.47 5.15
N ALA A 266 -6.35 -18.91 5.74
CA ALA A 266 -6.07 -18.71 7.16
C ALA A 266 -5.89 -17.22 7.48
N PHE A 267 -5.06 -16.52 6.70
CA PHE A 267 -4.70 -15.13 6.97
C PHE A 267 -5.90 -14.18 6.86
N LYS A 268 -6.72 -14.31 5.80
CA LYS A 268 -7.95 -13.51 5.64
C LYS A 268 -9.02 -13.82 6.68
N ALA A 269 -8.91 -14.92 7.41
CA ALA A 269 -9.76 -15.27 8.53
C ALA A 269 -9.24 -14.72 9.88
N GLY A 270 -8.15 -13.92 9.86
CA GLY A 270 -7.53 -13.37 11.06
C GLY A 270 -6.72 -14.39 11.85
N LYS A 271 -6.32 -15.49 11.22
CA LYS A 271 -5.47 -16.51 11.87
C LYS A 271 -4.00 -16.21 11.63
N ARG A 272 -3.19 -16.57 12.62
CA ARG A 272 -1.73 -16.66 12.50
C ARG A 272 -1.37 -17.70 11.43
N LEU A 273 -0.31 -17.46 10.68
CA LEU A 273 0.22 -18.43 9.72
C LEU A 273 0.99 -19.54 10.47
N GLU A 274 0.67 -20.79 10.15
CA GLU A 274 1.27 -21.98 10.74
C GLU A 274 1.83 -22.88 9.64
N ASN A 275 2.80 -23.74 9.97
CA ASN A 275 3.44 -24.67 9.04
C ASN A 275 4.14 -24.00 7.85
N VAL A 276 4.54 -22.74 8.01
CA VAL A 276 5.34 -21.96 7.06
C VAL A 276 6.35 -21.14 7.85
N THR A 277 7.60 -21.11 7.38
CA THR A 277 8.64 -20.21 7.91
C THR A 277 8.61 -18.91 7.12
N ILE A 278 8.53 -17.79 7.82
CA ILE A 278 8.47 -16.45 7.22
C ILE A 278 9.57 -15.59 7.80
N TYR A 279 10.46 -15.13 6.94
CA TYR A 279 11.49 -14.14 7.21
C TYR A 279 11.17 -12.89 6.42
N ASP A 280 10.94 -11.80 7.13
CA ASP A 280 10.70 -10.50 6.53
C ASP A 280 12.05 -9.83 6.24
N ALA A 281 12.43 -9.76 4.97
CA ALA A 281 13.73 -9.27 4.52
C ALA A 281 13.84 -7.73 4.56
N HIS A 282 12.81 -7.00 4.95
CA HIS A 282 12.80 -5.54 4.91
C HIS A 282 11.92 -4.95 6.02
N GLY A 283 12.54 -4.33 7.02
CA GLY A 283 11.81 -3.58 8.04
C GLY A 283 12.62 -2.48 8.72
N HIS A 284 11.93 -1.73 9.57
CA HIS A 284 12.44 -0.60 10.34
C HIS A 284 12.00 -0.70 11.81
N ASN A 285 12.48 0.23 12.65
CA ASN A 285 12.23 0.28 14.10
C ASN A 285 12.20 1.73 14.65
N GLY A 286 11.68 2.69 13.88
CA GLY A 286 11.72 4.15 14.14
C GLY A 286 12.75 4.88 13.27
N PRO A 287 12.81 6.23 13.23
CA PRO A 287 12.11 7.23 14.06
C PRO A 287 10.81 7.75 13.43
N HIS A 288 9.86 8.18 14.26
CA HIS A 288 8.50 8.57 13.86
C HIS A 288 8.36 10.01 13.30
N ALA A 289 9.45 10.73 13.05
CA ALA A 289 9.44 12.18 12.78
C ALA A 289 9.28 12.58 11.29
N ARG A 290 8.76 11.71 10.42
CA ARG A 290 8.74 11.94 8.95
C ARG A 290 7.37 11.75 8.28
N GLY A 291 6.30 12.12 8.99
CA GLY A 291 4.92 11.94 8.50
C GLY A 291 4.33 10.57 8.79
N TRP A 292 5.07 9.72 9.51
CA TRP A 292 4.60 8.44 10.02
C TRP A 292 3.86 8.66 11.34
N VAL A 293 2.55 8.41 11.37
CA VAL A 293 1.73 8.62 12.57
C VAL A 293 1.54 7.30 13.28
N LEU A 294 2.13 7.17 14.47
CA LEU A 294 2.08 5.98 15.32
C LEU A 294 1.76 6.41 16.75
N GLU A 295 0.94 5.62 17.46
CA GLU A 295 0.59 5.91 18.86
C GLU A 295 1.75 5.63 19.83
N VAL A 296 2.60 4.65 19.50
CA VAL A 296 3.74 4.26 20.32
C VAL A 296 4.93 5.19 20.04
N PRO A 297 5.51 5.85 21.04
CA PRO A 297 6.70 6.69 20.87
C PRO A 297 7.96 5.85 20.64
N ASP A 298 9.00 6.51 20.10
CA ASP A 298 10.32 5.92 19.82
C ASP A 298 11.05 5.61 21.15
N THR A 299 10.81 4.41 21.64
CA THR A 299 11.30 3.89 22.92
C THR A 299 11.89 2.50 22.69
N PRO A 300 12.82 2.01 23.54
CA PRO A 300 13.38 0.66 23.39
C PRO A 300 12.34 -0.47 23.29
N GLU A 301 11.15 -0.25 23.86
CA GLU A 301 9.99 -1.15 23.81
C GLU A 301 9.42 -1.34 22.40
N ILE A 302 9.83 -0.52 21.41
CA ILE A 302 9.43 -0.69 20.01
C ILE A 302 9.75 -2.10 19.48
N MET A 303 10.86 -2.70 19.94
CA MET A 303 11.23 -4.06 19.56
C MET A 303 10.23 -5.09 20.09
N ASP A 304 9.66 -4.87 21.28
CA ASP A 304 8.63 -5.75 21.85
C ASP A 304 7.33 -5.65 21.04
N VAL A 305 6.96 -4.43 20.62
CA VAL A 305 5.80 -4.18 19.75
C VAL A 305 5.97 -4.88 18.40
N LEU A 306 7.16 -4.81 17.80
CA LEU A 306 7.46 -5.52 16.56
C LEU A 306 7.36 -7.05 16.73
N VAL A 307 7.89 -7.61 17.83
CA VAL A 307 7.74 -9.05 18.11
C VAL A 307 6.29 -9.45 18.30
N GLU A 308 5.47 -8.64 19.00
CA GLU A 308 4.03 -8.90 19.14
C GLU A 308 3.34 -9.01 17.78
N ARG A 309 3.65 -8.09 16.83
CA ARG A 309 3.11 -8.13 15.46
C ARG A 309 3.63 -9.34 14.68
N MET A 310 4.93 -9.60 14.76
CA MET A 310 5.56 -10.76 14.11
C MET A 310 4.90 -12.07 14.57
N ASP A 311 4.70 -12.24 15.89
CA ASP A 311 4.07 -13.42 16.47
C ASP A 311 2.60 -13.56 16.03
N GLN A 312 1.86 -12.45 15.95
CA GLN A 312 0.48 -12.44 15.45
C GLN A 312 0.37 -13.00 14.03
N TYR A 313 1.33 -12.70 13.15
CA TYR A 313 1.29 -13.11 11.75
C TYR A 313 2.02 -14.43 11.47
N GLY A 314 2.92 -14.85 12.37
CA GLY A 314 3.79 -16.02 12.17
C GLY A 314 5.13 -15.67 11.52
N VAL A 315 5.58 -14.42 11.60
CA VAL A 315 6.90 -13.99 11.15
C VAL A 315 7.94 -14.36 12.19
N GLU A 316 8.92 -15.16 11.79
CA GLU A 316 9.96 -15.66 12.70
C GLU A 316 11.08 -14.64 12.86
N LYS A 317 11.55 -14.07 11.74
CA LYS A 317 12.69 -13.14 11.71
C LYS A 317 12.38 -11.89 10.91
N LEU A 318 12.90 -10.77 11.38
CA LEU A 318 12.83 -9.48 10.71
C LEU A 318 14.24 -8.93 10.44
N PHE A 319 14.48 -8.54 9.20
CA PHE A 319 15.72 -7.91 8.77
C PHE A 319 15.55 -6.38 8.81
N VAL A 320 16.15 -5.76 9.82
CA VAL A 320 15.91 -4.37 10.20
C VAL A 320 17.00 -3.46 9.65
N SER A 321 16.59 -2.37 9.02
CA SER A 321 17.44 -1.20 8.82
C SER A 321 17.04 -0.15 9.85
N ASP A 322 17.92 0.18 10.78
CA ASP A 322 17.56 1.11 11.85
C ASP A 322 17.30 2.51 11.31
N GLY A 323 16.11 3.06 11.52
CA GLY A 323 15.80 4.33 10.87
C GLY A 323 16.49 5.53 11.52
N LYS A 324 17.03 5.43 12.74
CA LYS A 324 17.93 6.49 13.23
C LYS A 324 19.26 6.39 12.51
N ALA A 325 19.77 5.20 12.22
CA ALA A 325 20.95 5.04 11.38
C ALA A 325 20.75 5.56 9.95
N LEU A 326 19.51 5.50 9.41
CA LEU A 326 19.17 6.08 8.10
C LEU A 326 19.33 7.61 8.05
N PHE A 327 19.17 8.30 9.18
CA PHE A 327 18.98 9.75 9.24
C PHE A 327 19.79 10.48 10.32
N GLY A 328 20.65 9.77 11.03
CA GLY A 328 21.46 10.26 12.16
C GLY A 328 22.91 9.80 12.06
N ASP A 329 23.56 9.65 13.22
CA ASP A 329 24.93 9.16 13.31
C ASP A 329 25.00 7.66 12.97
N ILE A 330 25.61 7.33 11.84
CA ILE A 330 25.58 5.98 11.30
C ILE A 330 26.21 4.97 12.26
N LEU A 331 27.36 5.28 12.84
CA LEU A 331 28.10 4.31 13.66
C LEU A 331 27.40 4.11 15.00
N ALA A 332 27.02 5.21 15.65
CA ALA A 332 26.33 5.16 16.92
C ALA A 332 24.96 4.47 16.80
N GLU A 333 24.20 4.79 15.75
CA GLU A 333 22.83 4.31 15.59
C GLU A 333 22.76 2.88 15.05
N ASN A 334 23.68 2.44 14.17
CA ASN A 334 23.80 1.01 13.83
C ASN A 334 24.13 0.20 15.09
N ARG A 335 25.08 0.67 15.93
CA ARG A 335 25.42 -0.03 17.18
C ARG A 335 24.24 -0.04 18.16
N ARG A 336 23.48 1.06 18.25
CA ARG A 336 22.25 1.12 19.06
C ARG A 336 21.22 0.09 18.60
N ALA A 337 21.04 -0.09 17.29
CA ALA A 337 20.09 -1.05 16.74
C ALA A 337 20.35 -2.48 17.22
N GLU A 338 21.62 -2.91 17.20
CA GLU A 338 22.05 -4.21 17.72
C GLU A 338 21.74 -4.36 19.22
N LEU A 339 22.03 -3.32 20.01
CA LEU A 339 21.75 -3.33 21.45
C LEU A 339 20.25 -3.42 21.75
N LEU A 340 19.41 -2.78 20.93
CA LEU A 340 17.95 -2.91 21.03
C LEU A 340 17.48 -4.31 20.65
N ALA A 341 18.03 -4.88 19.58
CA ALA A 341 17.71 -6.23 19.12
C ALA A 341 18.03 -7.32 20.16
N ALA A 342 19.00 -7.08 21.04
CA ALA A 342 19.37 -8.01 22.12
C ALA A 342 18.23 -8.32 23.11
N ARG A 343 17.15 -7.52 23.12
CA ARG A 343 15.91 -7.81 23.87
C ARG A 343 15.23 -9.11 23.41
N HIS A 344 15.37 -9.45 22.13
CA HIS A 344 14.76 -10.63 21.50
C HIS A 344 15.79 -11.37 20.63
N PRO A 345 16.73 -12.10 21.25
CA PRO A 345 17.82 -12.75 20.53
C PRO A 345 17.33 -13.66 19.39
N GLY A 346 17.90 -13.49 18.20
CA GLY A 346 17.59 -14.29 17.01
C GLY A 346 16.29 -13.92 16.27
N ARG A 347 15.51 -12.95 16.77
CA ARG A 347 14.31 -12.44 16.08
C ARG A 347 14.65 -11.33 15.07
N PHE A 348 15.74 -10.61 15.29
CA PHE A 348 16.14 -9.45 14.49
C PHE A 348 17.55 -9.63 13.92
N HIS A 349 17.71 -9.25 12.65
CA HIS A 349 18.99 -9.20 11.95
C HIS A 349 19.17 -7.83 11.29
N GLY A 350 20.35 -7.22 11.41
CA GLY A 350 20.61 -5.87 10.95
C GLY A 350 21.12 -5.80 9.52
N HIS A 351 20.56 -4.89 8.74
CA HIS A 351 21.27 -4.31 7.60
C HIS A 351 22.09 -3.12 8.11
N PHE A 352 23.41 -3.17 7.98
CA PHE A 352 24.26 -2.04 8.29
C PHE A 352 23.92 -0.89 7.35
N VAL A 353 23.40 0.20 7.90
CA VAL A 353 23.13 1.38 7.09
C VAL A 353 24.46 2.00 6.67
N TYR A 354 24.71 2.06 5.38
CA TYR A 354 25.89 2.73 4.82
C TYR A 354 25.46 4.01 4.11
N ASN A 355 25.88 5.16 4.61
CA ASN A 355 25.69 6.44 3.93
C ASN A 355 27.07 7.01 3.54
N PRO A 356 27.31 7.21 2.23
CA PRO A 356 28.63 7.56 1.72
C PRO A 356 29.09 8.99 2.07
N LEU A 357 28.23 9.82 2.66
CA LEU A 357 28.64 11.12 3.21
C LEU A 357 29.60 11.00 4.39
N TYR A 358 29.66 9.82 5.01
CA TYR A 358 30.49 9.51 6.18
C TYR A 358 31.49 8.38 5.88
N ALA A 359 31.82 8.18 4.60
CA ALA A 359 32.71 7.11 4.17
C ALA A 359 34.09 7.15 4.87
N ASP A 360 34.58 8.35 5.21
CA ASP A 360 35.85 8.53 5.92
C ASP A 360 35.83 7.93 7.34
N ASP A 361 34.64 7.83 7.96
CA ASP A 361 34.45 7.23 9.29
C ASP A 361 34.18 5.71 9.21
N ILE A 362 33.82 5.20 8.02
CA ILE A 362 33.41 3.80 7.79
C ILE A 362 34.56 3.07 7.06
N THR A 363 35.64 2.82 7.80
CA THR A 363 36.78 2.04 7.30
C THR A 363 36.46 0.55 7.25
N GLU A 364 37.28 -0.23 6.53
CA GLU A 364 37.17 -1.69 6.48
C GLU A 364 37.28 -2.33 7.88
N ASP A 365 38.17 -1.84 8.76
CA ASP A 365 38.28 -2.34 10.13
C ASP A 365 37.00 -2.12 10.95
N ILE A 366 36.31 -0.99 10.73
CA ILE A 366 35.02 -0.70 11.36
C ILE A 366 33.96 -1.66 10.83
N LEU A 367 33.90 -1.87 9.52
CA LEU A 367 32.98 -2.83 8.90
C LEU A 367 33.23 -4.25 9.43
N ASP A 368 34.49 -4.70 9.51
CA ASP A 368 34.86 -6.00 10.08
C ASP A 368 34.41 -6.13 11.54
N ASP A 369 34.53 -5.07 12.34
CA ASP A 369 34.03 -5.06 13.71
C ASP A 369 32.50 -5.21 13.76
N PHE A 370 31.75 -4.58 12.86
CA PHE A 370 30.30 -4.75 12.75
C PHE A 370 29.91 -6.15 12.24
N PHE A 371 30.53 -6.65 11.18
CA PHE A 371 30.14 -7.91 10.51
C PHE A 371 30.63 -9.17 11.22
N ARG A 372 31.65 -9.10 12.10
CA ARG A 372 32.02 -10.22 12.98
C ARG A 372 30.99 -10.50 14.08
N ARG A 373 29.99 -9.64 14.25
CA ARG A 373 28.90 -9.79 15.22
C ARG A 373 27.73 -10.51 14.55
N ASP A 374 27.03 -11.34 15.30
CA ASP A 374 25.94 -12.18 14.77
C ASP A 374 24.71 -11.40 14.28
N TYR A 375 24.64 -10.09 14.56
CA TYR A 375 23.49 -9.26 14.19
C TYR A 375 23.51 -8.80 12.73
N PHE A 376 24.65 -8.34 12.21
CA PHE A 376 24.70 -7.71 10.88
C PHE A 376 24.83 -8.73 9.76
N VAL A 377 23.96 -8.61 8.75
CA VAL A 377 23.81 -9.61 7.68
C VAL A 377 23.97 -9.08 6.26
N GLY A 378 24.01 -7.76 6.11
CA GLY A 378 24.23 -7.08 4.84
C GLY A 378 24.18 -5.58 5.02
N PHE A 379 24.01 -4.86 3.92
CA PHE A 379 23.93 -3.39 3.92
C PHE A 379 22.55 -2.86 3.56
N LYS A 380 22.24 -1.64 4.00
CA LYS A 380 21.13 -0.82 3.51
C LYS A 380 21.66 0.50 2.99
N ILE A 381 21.17 0.94 1.81
CA ILE A 381 21.45 2.27 1.25
C ILE A 381 20.18 3.00 0.82
N LEU A 382 20.12 4.33 1.00
CA LEU A 382 19.01 5.22 0.65
C LEU A 382 19.44 6.37 -0.28
N PRO A 383 19.81 6.10 -1.55
CA PRO A 383 20.40 7.10 -2.44
C PRO A 383 19.52 8.34 -2.64
N SER A 384 18.20 8.18 -2.85
CA SER A 384 17.26 9.30 -3.03
C SER A 384 17.15 10.23 -1.84
N TYR A 385 17.20 9.69 -0.62
CA TYR A 385 17.10 10.50 0.59
C TYR A 385 18.36 11.32 0.84
N TRP A 386 19.51 10.80 0.43
CA TRP A 386 20.79 11.49 0.53
C TRP A 386 21.13 12.31 -0.72
N GLN A 387 20.28 12.26 -1.75
CA GLN A 387 20.45 12.94 -3.04
C GLN A 387 21.78 12.59 -3.73
N ILE A 388 22.21 11.33 -3.60
CA ILE A 388 23.41 10.79 -4.26
C ILE A 388 22.92 9.70 -5.20
N THR A 389 23.42 9.68 -6.44
CA THR A 389 23.03 8.66 -7.41
C THR A 389 23.62 7.31 -7.02
N VAL A 390 22.85 6.23 -7.19
CA VAL A 390 23.24 4.87 -6.76
C VAL A 390 24.47 4.32 -7.51
N ASP A 391 24.73 4.85 -8.71
CA ASP A 391 25.89 4.55 -9.55
C ASP A 391 27.12 5.42 -9.26
N SER A 392 27.03 6.32 -8.27
CA SER A 392 28.16 7.16 -7.85
C SER A 392 29.31 6.33 -7.30
N GLU A 393 30.54 6.71 -7.64
CA GLU A 393 31.78 6.14 -7.06
C GLU A 393 31.82 6.26 -5.53
N ARG A 394 31.04 7.16 -4.94
CA ARG A 394 30.88 7.29 -3.48
C ARG A 394 30.36 6.00 -2.81
N PHE A 395 29.64 5.15 -3.55
CA PHE A 395 29.18 3.85 -3.06
C PHE A 395 30.19 2.72 -3.33
N GLN A 396 31.31 2.98 -3.99
CA GLN A 396 32.32 1.95 -4.28
C GLN A 396 32.78 1.18 -3.03
N PRO A 397 33.05 1.80 -1.86
CA PRO A 397 33.49 1.05 -0.68
C PRO A 397 32.48 -0.01 -0.21
N VAL A 398 31.18 0.29 -0.25
CA VAL A 398 30.15 -0.69 0.12
C VAL A 398 30.05 -1.82 -0.91
N TRP A 399 30.22 -1.51 -2.20
CA TRP A 399 30.21 -2.52 -3.25
C TRP A 399 31.40 -3.46 -3.16
N GLU A 400 32.61 -2.93 -2.94
CA GLU A 400 33.83 -3.73 -2.82
C GLU A 400 33.82 -4.61 -1.58
N TYR A 401 33.38 -4.08 -0.44
CA TYR A 401 33.25 -4.86 0.78
C TYR A 401 32.19 -5.96 0.63
N ALA A 402 31.02 -5.63 0.08
CA ALA A 402 29.96 -6.60 -0.15
C ALA A 402 30.38 -7.69 -1.16
N GLU A 403 31.16 -7.34 -2.20
CA GLU A 403 31.69 -8.29 -3.17
C GLU A 403 32.67 -9.27 -2.52
N LYS A 404 33.62 -8.74 -1.73
CA LYS A 404 34.62 -9.54 -1.00
C LYS A 404 33.97 -10.58 -0.08
N HIS A 405 32.89 -10.20 0.60
CA HIS A 405 32.20 -11.00 1.63
C HIS A 405 30.88 -11.64 1.17
N HIS A 406 30.55 -11.53 -0.12
CA HIS A 406 29.32 -12.08 -0.71
C HIS A 406 28.04 -11.58 0.01
N LEU A 407 28.05 -10.33 0.45
CA LEU A 407 26.98 -9.77 1.26
C LEU A 407 25.82 -9.27 0.39
N PRO A 408 24.58 -9.36 0.89
CA PRO A 408 23.46 -8.67 0.29
C PRO A 408 23.53 -7.16 0.56
N VAL A 409 23.05 -6.39 -0.41
CA VAL A 409 22.80 -4.96 -0.25
C VAL A 409 21.34 -4.68 -0.59
N LEU A 410 20.58 -4.28 0.42
CA LEU A 410 19.22 -3.80 0.29
C LEU A 410 19.26 -2.33 -0.16
N ILE A 411 18.80 -2.09 -1.37
CA ILE A 411 18.86 -0.77 -2.01
C ILE A 411 17.45 -0.19 -2.00
N HIS A 412 17.26 0.99 -1.42
CA HIS A 412 16.03 1.73 -1.70
C HIS A 412 16.02 2.11 -3.19
N THR A 413 15.03 1.63 -3.94
CA THR A 413 14.91 1.88 -5.39
C THR A 413 13.55 2.46 -5.73
N TRP A 414 13.50 3.55 -6.50
CA TRP A 414 12.30 4.29 -6.96
C TRP A 414 12.49 4.72 -8.41
N ASN A 415 11.40 5.05 -9.12
CA ASN A 415 11.50 5.65 -10.45
C ASN A 415 11.85 7.15 -10.34
N ASP A 416 13.07 7.44 -9.89
CA ASP A 416 13.60 8.79 -9.78
C ASP A 416 15.05 8.88 -10.32
N ARG A 417 15.63 10.09 -10.23
CA ARG A 417 16.96 10.42 -10.74
C ARG A 417 18.13 9.94 -9.88
N TYR A 418 17.88 9.32 -8.72
CA TYR A 418 18.91 8.94 -7.76
C TYR A 418 19.03 7.42 -7.61
N CYS A 419 17.93 6.67 -7.69
CA CYS A 419 17.94 5.23 -7.45
C CYS A 419 17.02 4.40 -8.36
N SER A 420 16.75 4.88 -9.58
CA SER A 420 16.11 4.04 -10.61
C SER A 420 16.90 2.72 -10.79
N PRO A 421 16.22 1.55 -10.85
CA PRO A 421 16.88 0.29 -11.09
C PRO A 421 17.76 0.27 -12.34
N ALA A 422 17.40 1.03 -13.39
CA ALA A 422 18.20 1.10 -14.62
C ALA A 422 19.61 1.66 -14.38
N MET A 423 19.79 2.51 -13.35
CA MET A 423 21.09 3.10 -12.98
C MET A 423 22.08 2.05 -12.46
N LEU A 424 21.61 0.88 -12.02
CA LEU A 424 22.46 -0.21 -11.55
C LEU A 424 23.06 -1.05 -12.70
N THR A 425 22.62 -0.88 -13.94
CA THR A 425 23.12 -1.61 -15.11
C THR A 425 24.66 -1.60 -15.25
N PRO A 426 25.38 -0.47 -15.09
CA PRO A 426 26.84 -0.45 -15.10
C PRO A 426 27.50 -0.95 -13.79
N VAL A 427 26.73 -1.05 -12.70
CA VAL A 427 27.24 -1.41 -11.36
C VAL A 427 27.24 -2.92 -11.17
N VAL A 428 26.09 -3.58 -11.39
CA VAL A 428 25.88 -5.01 -11.13
C VAL A 428 26.95 -5.93 -11.74
N PRO A 429 27.35 -5.81 -13.03
CA PRO A 429 28.34 -6.71 -13.62
C PRO A 429 29.75 -6.59 -13.03
N ARG A 430 30.05 -5.50 -12.32
CA ARG A 430 31.35 -5.30 -11.64
C ARG A 430 31.44 -6.08 -10.33
N TYR A 431 30.30 -6.46 -9.74
CA TYR A 431 30.20 -7.08 -8.43
C TYR A 431 29.30 -8.34 -8.49
N PRO A 432 29.73 -9.40 -9.18
CA PRO A 432 28.90 -10.59 -9.43
C PRO A 432 28.56 -11.40 -8.18
N ASN A 433 29.29 -11.25 -7.07
CA ASN A 433 29.04 -11.97 -5.82
C ASN A 433 28.09 -11.23 -4.89
N VAL A 434 27.99 -9.90 -4.99
CA VAL A 434 26.99 -9.08 -4.28
C VAL A 434 25.57 -9.55 -4.62
N LYS A 435 24.71 -9.67 -3.60
CA LYS A 435 23.27 -9.91 -3.81
C LYS A 435 22.52 -8.58 -3.78
N PHE A 436 22.21 -8.06 -4.96
CA PHE A 436 21.49 -6.79 -5.12
C PHE A 436 20.01 -6.98 -4.85
N ILE A 437 19.54 -6.56 -3.68
CA ILE A 437 18.13 -6.63 -3.30
C ILE A 437 17.49 -5.27 -3.59
N LEU A 438 16.62 -5.22 -4.61
CA LEU A 438 15.93 -4.01 -5.01
C LEU A 438 14.73 -3.79 -4.09
N GLY A 439 14.94 -3.01 -3.02
CA GLY A 439 13.91 -2.62 -2.06
C GLY A 439 12.77 -1.88 -2.75
N HIS A 440 11.54 -2.34 -2.50
CA HIS A 440 10.32 -1.94 -3.20
C HIS A 440 10.34 -2.11 -4.74
N SER A 441 11.38 -2.76 -5.28
CA SER A 441 11.55 -3.17 -6.68
C SER A 441 11.41 -2.05 -7.73
N GLY A 442 11.79 -0.82 -7.40
CA GLY A 442 11.65 0.36 -8.28
C GLY A 442 10.35 1.15 -8.10
N GLY A 443 9.48 0.73 -7.19
CA GLY A 443 8.23 1.43 -6.86
C GLY A 443 7.19 1.41 -7.93
N GLY A 444 6.89 2.60 -8.47
CA GLY A 444 5.86 2.77 -9.49
C GLY A 444 6.11 1.92 -10.74
N THR A 445 5.08 1.78 -11.55
CA THR A 445 5.08 0.90 -12.74
C THR A 445 6.31 1.05 -13.64
N PRO A 446 6.81 2.27 -13.96
CA PRO A 446 8.00 2.40 -14.80
C PRO A 446 9.26 1.83 -14.13
N GLY A 447 9.46 2.09 -12.82
CA GLY A 447 10.59 1.54 -12.08
C GLY A 447 10.48 0.03 -11.87
N ARG A 448 9.26 -0.52 -11.72
CA ARG A 448 9.04 -1.97 -11.66
C ARG A 448 9.46 -2.67 -12.96
N LEU A 449 9.23 -2.05 -14.12
CA LEU A 449 9.69 -2.57 -15.41
C LEU A 449 11.22 -2.53 -15.55
N GLU A 450 11.87 -1.48 -15.06
CA GLU A 450 13.34 -1.38 -15.02
C GLU A 450 13.94 -2.45 -14.10
N ALA A 451 13.33 -2.69 -12.94
CA ALA A 451 13.77 -3.73 -11.99
C ALA A 451 13.64 -5.14 -12.59
N GLU A 452 12.52 -5.44 -13.27
CA GLU A 452 12.35 -6.70 -14.00
C GLU A 452 13.42 -6.89 -15.08
N ALA A 453 13.71 -5.84 -15.86
CA ALA A 453 14.72 -5.90 -16.91
C ALA A 453 16.12 -6.16 -16.34
N LEU A 454 16.48 -5.48 -15.25
CA LEU A 454 17.75 -5.68 -14.57
C LEU A 454 17.89 -7.12 -14.00
N ALA A 455 16.83 -7.63 -13.36
CA ALA A 455 16.83 -8.99 -12.81
C ALA A 455 16.85 -10.09 -13.89
N LEU A 456 16.27 -9.83 -15.07
CA LEU A 456 16.36 -10.73 -16.22
C LEU A 456 17.79 -10.78 -16.78
N GLN A 457 18.50 -9.65 -16.74
CA GLN A 457 19.85 -9.53 -17.26
C GLN A 457 20.90 -10.14 -16.30
N PHE A 458 20.70 -10.02 -14.99
CA PHE A 458 21.73 -10.36 -14.01
C PHE A 458 21.21 -11.32 -12.91
N PRO A 459 21.83 -12.50 -12.72
CA PRO A 459 21.33 -13.53 -11.81
C PRO A 459 21.56 -13.22 -10.32
N ASN A 460 22.29 -12.16 -9.97
CA ASN A 460 22.54 -11.72 -8.61
C ASN A 460 21.65 -10.54 -8.17
N VAL A 461 20.62 -10.22 -8.96
CA VAL A 461 19.61 -9.20 -8.67
C VAL A 461 18.30 -9.87 -8.24
N TYR A 462 17.73 -9.37 -7.15
CA TYR A 462 16.52 -9.88 -6.50
C TYR A 462 15.49 -8.76 -6.34
N LEU A 463 14.22 -9.10 -6.55
CA LEU A 463 13.08 -8.21 -6.35
C LEU A 463 12.50 -8.40 -4.96
N GLU A 464 12.55 -7.36 -4.13
CA GLU A 464 11.91 -7.36 -2.82
C GLU A 464 10.45 -6.89 -2.93
N PHE A 465 9.56 -7.66 -2.30
CA PHE A 465 8.11 -7.49 -2.36
C PHE A 465 7.63 -6.52 -1.27
N CYS A 466 7.83 -5.23 -1.45
CA CYS A 466 7.19 -4.20 -0.63
C CYS A 466 6.69 -3.07 -1.53
N GLY A 467 5.72 -2.29 -1.05
CA GLY A 467 5.25 -1.11 -1.79
C GLY A 467 4.45 -1.54 -3.01
N THR A 468 3.86 -2.73 -2.96
CA THR A 468 2.99 -3.28 -4.01
C THR A 468 1.92 -2.28 -4.42
N PHE A 469 1.51 -1.42 -3.49
CA PHE A 469 0.52 -0.41 -3.74
C PHE A 469 0.96 0.69 -4.72
N CYS A 470 2.26 0.98 -4.82
CA CYS A 470 2.79 2.05 -5.67
C CYS A 470 2.71 1.76 -7.18
N SER A 471 2.46 0.50 -7.58
CA SER A 471 2.45 0.05 -8.97
C SER A 471 1.10 -0.57 -9.32
N ASP A 472 0.56 -0.28 -10.50
CA ASP A 472 -0.62 -0.97 -11.04
C ASP A 472 -0.28 -2.32 -11.68
N ARG A 473 1.02 -2.64 -11.78
CA ARG A 473 1.52 -3.85 -12.44
C ARG A 473 1.36 -5.09 -11.55
N PRO A 474 0.61 -6.12 -11.98
CA PRO A 474 0.48 -7.36 -11.22
C PRO A 474 1.81 -8.11 -11.09
N TRP A 475 2.16 -8.51 -9.87
CA TRP A 475 3.40 -9.22 -9.55
C TRP A 475 3.52 -10.61 -10.18
N HIS A 476 2.41 -11.33 -10.37
CA HIS A 476 2.47 -12.65 -11.02
C HIS A 476 3.08 -12.57 -12.43
N LEU A 477 2.90 -11.46 -13.16
CA LEU A 477 3.53 -11.26 -14.47
C LEU A 477 5.06 -11.14 -14.40
N ALA A 478 5.61 -10.68 -13.28
CA ALA A 478 7.04 -10.66 -13.04
C ALA A 478 7.53 -12.05 -12.65
N ILE A 479 6.78 -12.76 -11.80
CA ILE A 479 7.07 -14.14 -11.38
C ILE A 479 7.08 -15.09 -12.58
N ASP A 480 6.12 -14.96 -13.51
CA ASP A 480 6.04 -15.76 -14.73
C ASP A 480 7.31 -15.63 -15.61
N LYS A 481 7.98 -14.47 -15.57
CA LYS A 481 9.19 -14.20 -16.36
C LYS A 481 10.48 -14.63 -15.64
N LEU A 482 10.57 -14.36 -14.34
CA LEU A 482 11.80 -14.45 -13.56
C LEU A 482 11.91 -15.73 -12.72
N GLY A 483 10.77 -16.36 -12.42
CA GLY A 483 10.65 -17.42 -11.43
C GLY A 483 10.66 -16.89 -10.00
N ILE A 484 9.95 -17.57 -9.09
CA ILE A 484 9.81 -17.13 -7.68
C ILE A 484 11.15 -17.06 -6.94
N ASP A 485 12.17 -17.81 -7.37
CA ASP A 485 13.53 -17.78 -6.78
C ASP A 485 14.22 -16.40 -6.85
N ARG A 486 13.70 -15.47 -7.65
CA ARG A 486 14.19 -14.08 -7.77
C ARG A 486 13.46 -13.09 -6.85
N PHE A 487 12.54 -13.55 -6.03
CA PHE A 487 11.70 -12.68 -5.19
C PHE A 487 11.97 -12.92 -3.70
N LEU A 488 11.89 -11.84 -2.92
CA LEU A 488 12.00 -11.88 -1.46
C LEU A 488 10.79 -11.19 -0.87
N PHE A 489 10.18 -11.79 0.15
CA PHE A 489 9.21 -11.07 0.97
C PHE A 489 9.94 -10.07 1.86
N GLY A 490 9.47 -8.82 1.84
CA GLY A 490 9.81 -7.81 2.84
C GLY A 490 8.58 -6.95 3.05
N SER A 491 8.35 -6.40 4.24
CA SER A 491 7.15 -5.57 4.45
C SER A 491 7.42 -4.09 4.54
N ASP A 492 8.67 -3.68 4.73
CA ASP A 492 9.02 -2.35 5.21
C ASP A 492 8.33 -2.04 6.56
N THR A 493 8.25 -3.06 7.44
CA THR A 493 7.52 -2.96 8.72
C THR A 493 7.98 -1.78 9.57
N ASP A 494 7.15 -1.36 10.52
CA ASP A 494 7.21 -0.10 11.28
C ASP A 494 6.80 1.11 10.46
N ALA A 495 7.27 1.23 9.22
CA ALA A 495 6.63 2.09 8.25
C ALA A 495 5.30 1.43 7.84
N HIS A 496 5.34 0.34 7.10
CA HIS A 496 4.12 -0.31 6.62
C HIS A 496 3.55 -1.29 7.67
N ASN A 497 2.27 -1.58 7.51
CA ASN A 497 1.56 -2.62 8.20
C ASN A 497 1.95 -3.96 7.58
N GLN A 498 2.67 -4.78 8.33
CA GLN A 498 3.13 -6.09 7.87
C GLN A 498 1.98 -7.01 7.44
N ALA A 499 0.78 -6.88 8.02
CA ALA A 499 -0.40 -7.62 7.57
C ALA A 499 -0.91 -7.16 6.20
N TYR A 500 -0.81 -5.86 5.89
CA TYR A 500 -1.19 -5.33 4.59
C TYR A 500 -0.33 -5.95 3.48
N GLU A 501 1.00 -5.96 3.67
CA GLU A 501 1.94 -6.49 2.68
C GLU A 501 1.91 -8.02 2.60
N LEU A 502 1.82 -8.74 3.73
CA LEU A 502 1.59 -10.20 3.73
C LEU A 502 0.30 -10.56 3.01
N ALA A 503 -0.78 -9.81 3.23
CA ALA A 503 -2.04 -10.06 2.57
C ALA A 503 -1.95 -9.81 1.07
N ALA A 504 -1.31 -8.72 0.62
CA ALA A 504 -1.05 -8.48 -0.79
C ALA A 504 -0.29 -9.66 -1.43
N PHE A 505 0.77 -10.13 -0.75
CA PHE A 505 1.58 -11.25 -1.22
C PHE A 505 0.77 -12.55 -1.33
N LEU A 506 0.15 -12.97 -0.22
CA LEU A 506 -0.55 -14.25 -0.12
C LEU A 506 -1.80 -14.30 -1.00
N SER A 507 -2.43 -13.17 -1.29
CA SER A 507 -3.63 -13.12 -2.12
C SER A 507 -3.34 -12.98 -3.62
N MET A 508 -2.07 -12.97 -4.06
CA MET A 508 -1.74 -13.11 -5.47
C MET A 508 -2.43 -14.36 -6.08
N PRO A 509 -2.90 -14.29 -7.34
CA PRO A 509 -3.64 -15.37 -7.99
C PRO A 509 -2.72 -16.52 -8.46
N LEU A 510 -1.86 -17.01 -7.55
CA LEU A 510 -0.99 -18.18 -7.69
C LEU A 510 -1.22 -19.14 -6.51
N PRO A 511 -1.03 -20.46 -6.65
CA PRO A 511 -1.02 -21.39 -5.53
C PRO A 511 -0.02 -21.00 -4.43
N ASP A 512 -0.35 -21.24 -3.16
CA ASP A 512 0.56 -20.86 -2.06
C ASP A 512 1.90 -21.59 -2.15
N SER A 513 1.92 -22.83 -2.66
CA SER A 513 3.15 -23.59 -2.89
C SER A 513 4.13 -22.89 -3.83
N GLU A 514 3.64 -22.09 -4.78
CA GLU A 514 4.47 -21.33 -5.70
C GLU A 514 4.99 -20.03 -5.07
N LEU A 515 4.31 -19.50 -4.05
CA LEU A 515 4.68 -18.26 -3.36
C LEU A 515 5.64 -18.50 -2.18
N MET A 516 5.51 -19.64 -1.51
CA MET A 516 6.25 -19.98 -0.29
C MET A 516 7.78 -19.77 -0.36
N PRO A 517 8.49 -20.07 -1.47
CA PRO A 517 9.94 -19.85 -1.51
C PRO A 517 10.39 -18.42 -1.21
N ALA A 518 9.62 -17.41 -1.65
CA ALA A 518 9.94 -16.01 -1.39
C ALA A 518 9.72 -15.60 0.07
N LEU A 519 8.93 -16.34 0.85
CA LEU A 519 8.71 -16.06 2.27
C LEU A 519 9.92 -16.39 3.16
N SER A 520 10.85 -17.26 2.73
CA SER A 520 12.02 -17.61 3.54
C SER A 520 13.17 -18.28 2.79
N ALA A 521 12.87 -19.27 1.93
CA ALA A 521 13.91 -20.10 1.30
C ALA A 521 14.93 -19.26 0.50
N ASN A 522 14.46 -18.23 -0.19
CA ASN A 522 15.31 -17.37 -1.01
C ASN A 522 16.26 -16.52 -0.16
N ILE A 523 15.77 -15.87 0.91
CA ILE A 523 16.65 -15.10 1.81
C ILE A 523 17.61 -16.01 2.58
N ILE A 524 17.20 -17.23 2.96
CA ILE A 524 18.08 -18.23 3.57
C ILE A 524 19.25 -18.57 2.64
N ARG A 525 18.97 -18.81 1.35
CA ARG A 525 19.99 -19.10 0.34
C ARG A 525 20.98 -17.95 0.18
N ILE A 526 20.49 -16.71 0.18
CA ILE A 526 21.33 -15.50 0.17
C ILE A 526 22.22 -15.45 1.41
N MET A 527 21.67 -15.71 2.60
CA MET A 527 22.45 -15.71 3.85
C MET A 527 23.54 -16.79 3.87
N GLN A 528 23.28 -17.95 3.27
CA GLN A 528 24.22 -19.08 3.22
C GLN A 528 25.40 -18.84 2.26
N ASP A 529 25.30 -17.90 1.32
CA ASP A 529 26.37 -17.60 0.36
C ASP A 529 27.44 -16.63 0.91
N ARG A 530 27.18 -16.00 2.07
CA ARG A 530 28.08 -15.06 2.73
C ARG A 530 29.41 -15.71 3.13
N ARG A 531 30.51 -14.94 3.11
CA ARG A 531 31.88 -15.40 3.43
C ARG A 531 32.52 -14.71 4.62
#